data_AF-A0A132AM26-F1
#
_entry.id   AF-A0A132AM26-F1
#
_cell.length_a   1.000
_cell.length_b   1.000
_cell.length_c   1.000
_cell.angle_alpha   90.00
_cell.angle_beta   90.00
_cell.angle_gamma   90.00
#
_symmetry.space_group_name_H-M   'P 1'
#
loop_
_entity.id
_entity.type
_entity.pdbx_description
1 polymer ?
#
loop_
_entity_poly.entity_id
_entity_poly.type
_entity_poly.pdbx_seq_one_letter_code
_entity_poly.pdbx_strand_id
1 'polypeptide(L)'
;MFLCIKVVQEYERAVIFRLGRLVRGGARGPGIFFIIPCIDSYCKVDLRTVSFDVPPQEILSRDSVTVSVDAVVYFRISNATVAVSNVEDYGRSTRLLAATTLRN
;
A
#
# COMPACT_ATOMS: atom_id res chain seq x y z
N MET A 1 28.98 17.08 0.40
CA MET A 1 27.80 16.47 1.05
C MET A 1 26.58 16.87 0.24
N PHE A 2 26.08 15.99 -0.62
CA PHE A 2 24.98 16.32 -1.54
C PHE A 2 23.64 16.07 -0.84
N LEU A 3 22.92 17.13 -0.48
CA LEU A 3 21.53 17.05 -0.06
C LEU A 3 20.66 16.87 -1.31
N CYS A 4 19.93 15.76 -1.39
CA CYS A 4 19.03 15.50 -2.51
C CYS A 4 17.66 16.11 -2.19
N ILE A 5 17.24 17.05 -3.03
CA ILE A 5 15.90 17.64 -2.98
C ILE A 5 14.95 16.70 -3.72
N LYS A 6 13.87 16.27 -3.06
CA LYS A 6 12.79 15.49 -3.67
C LYS A 6 11.47 16.21 -3.49
N VAL A 7 10.61 16.08 -4.50
CA VAL A 7 9.26 16.62 -4.52
C VAL A 7 8.27 15.46 -4.53
N VAL A 8 7.23 15.58 -3.70
CA VAL A 8 6.11 14.65 -3.60
C VAL A 8 4.84 15.40 -3.94
N GLN A 9 4.00 14.74 -4.75
CA GLN A 9 2.74 15.29 -5.23
C GLN A 9 1.69 15.29 -4.13
N GLU A 10 0.63 16.08 -4.27
CA GLU A 10 -0.44 16.21 -3.27
C GLU A 10 -1.14 14.89 -2.90
N TYR A 11 -1.28 14.02 -3.89
CA TYR A 11 -1.89 12.69 -3.75
C TYR A 11 -0.91 11.62 -3.24
N GLU A 12 0.39 11.94 -3.13
CA GLU A 12 1.42 11.04 -2.64
C GLU A 12 1.80 11.39 -1.20
N ARG A 13 2.24 10.40 -0.43
CA ARG A 13 2.89 10.58 0.87
C ARG A 13 4.25 9.91 0.87
N ALA A 14 5.24 10.59 1.44
CA ALA A 14 6.57 10.02 1.61
C ALA A 14 6.76 9.52 3.04
N VAL A 15 7.03 8.22 3.16
CA VAL A 15 7.49 7.60 4.40
C VAL A 15 9.01 7.58 4.36
N ILE A 16 9.65 8.22 5.35
CA ILE A 16 11.11 8.35 5.40
C ILE A 16 11.64 7.58 6.62
N PHE A 17 12.62 6.73 6.36
CA PHE A 17 13.37 6.00 7.36
C PHE A 17 14.79 6.54 7.43
N ARG A 18 15.18 7.05 8.59
CA ARG A 18 16.54 7.52 8.88
C ARG A 18 17.22 6.55 9.83
N LEU A 19 18.32 5.92 9.39
CA LEU A 19 19.04 4.91 10.19
C LEU A 19 18.10 3.78 10.71
N GLY A 20 17.15 3.34 9.87
CA GLY A 20 16.19 2.29 10.23
C GLY A 20 15.06 2.73 11.17
N ARG A 21 14.97 4.02 11.54
CA ARG A 21 13.87 4.57 12.34
C ARG A 21 12.98 5.47 11.51
N LEU A 22 11.69 5.42 11.77
CA LEU A 22 10.75 6.37 11.20
C LEU A 22 11.11 7.79 11.64
N VAL A 23 11.20 8.72 10.68
CA VAL A 23 11.46 10.13 10.99
C VAL A 23 10.33 10.70 11.87
N ARG A 24 10.70 11.52 12.87
CA ARG A 24 9.75 12.19 13.76
C ARG A 24 8.73 12.99 12.92
N GLY A 25 7.45 12.72 13.13
CA GLY A 25 6.33 13.32 12.38
C GLY A 25 5.62 12.39 11.40
N GLY A 26 6.10 11.15 11.23
CA GLY A 26 5.41 10.15 10.39
C GLY A 26 5.53 10.41 8.89
N ALA A 27 4.56 9.91 8.12
CA ALA A 27 4.49 10.15 6.69
C ALA A 27 4.42 11.66 6.39
N ARG A 28 5.43 12.16 5.66
CA ARG A 28 5.52 13.55 5.26
C ARG A 28 4.44 13.83 4.21
N GLY A 29 3.74 14.94 4.41
CA GLY A 29 2.79 15.48 3.44
C GLY A 29 3.47 15.94 2.16
N PRO A 30 2.68 16.43 1.20
CA PRO A 30 3.18 16.86 -0.10
C PRO A 30 4.10 18.07 0.01
N GLY A 31 4.97 18.22 -0.99
CA GLY A 31 5.95 19.29 -1.06
C GLY A 31 7.39 18.80 -1.11
N ILE A 32 8.30 19.69 -0.73
CA ILE A 32 9.74 19.51 -0.89
C ILE A 32 10.33 18.96 0.41
N PHE A 33 11.14 17.91 0.31
CA PHE A 33 11.87 17.36 1.44
C PHE A 33 13.30 17.02 1.06
N PHE A 34 14.18 17.19 2.04
CA PHE A 34 15.60 16.92 1.94
C PHE A 34 15.89 15.51 2.40
N ILE A 35 16.61 14.77 1.57
CA ILE A 35 17.05 13.40 1.85
C ILE A 35 18.57 13.38 1.81
N ILE A 36 19.18 12.76 2.82
CA ILE A 36 20.61 12.52 2.83
C ILE A 36 20.86 11.16 2.16
N PRO A 37 21.44 11.12 0.94
CA PRO A 37 21.81 9.85 0.32
C PRO A 37 22.80 9.12 1.26
N CYS A 38 22.63 7.81 1.41
CA CYS A 38 23.33 6.89 2.33
C CYS A 38 22.68 6.67 3.70
N ILE A 39 21.96 7.64 4.27
CA ILE A 39 21.39 7.49 5.64
C ILE A 39 19.86 7.36 5.62
N ASP A 40 19.23 8.04 4.67
CA ASP A 40 17.79 8.12 4.57
C ASP A 40 17.29 7.21 3.44
N SER A 41 16.33 6.34 3.77
CA SER A 41 15.51 5.62 2.80
C SER A 41 14.13 6.28 2.71
N TYR A 42 13.56 6.37 1.51
CA TYR A 42 12.24 6.96 1.31
C TYR A 42 11.37 6.04 0.46
N CYS A 43 10.11 5.90 0.86
CA CYS A 43 9.08 5.17 0.13
C CYS A 43 7.94 6.13 -0.16
N LYS A 44 7.54 6.21 -1.43
CA LYS A 44 6.36 6.97 -1.86
C LYS A 44 5.15 6.07 -1.88
N VAL A 45 4.04 6.56 -1.35
CA VAL A 45 2.77 5.84 -1.27
C VAL A 45 1.67 6.72 -1.85
N ASP A 46 0.92 6.18 -2.80
CA ASP A 46 -0.24 6.86 -3.37
C ASP A 46 -1.46 6.68 -2.45
N LEU A 47 -2.18 7.76 -2.17
CA LEU A 47 -3.40 7.72 -1.35
C LEU A 47 -4.68 7.58 -2.18
N ARG A 48 -4.59 7.57 -3.51
CA ARG A 48 -5.75 7.43 -4.39
C ARG A 48 -6.36 6.04 -4.27
N THR A 49 -7.65 5.94 -4.61
CA THR A 49 -8.32 4.66 -4.72
C THR A 49 -7.75 3.90 -5.90
N VAL A 50 -7.30 2.68 -5.64
CA VAL A 50 -6.84 1.74 -6.65
C VAL A 50 -7.78 0.55 -6.68
N SER A 51 -7.99 0.00 -7.86
CA SER A 51 -8.75 -1.22 -8.07
C SER A 51 -7.84 -2.34 -8.51
N PHE A 52 -8.19 -3.56 -8.12
CA PHE A 52 -7.61 -4.77 -8.70
C PHE A 52 -8.68 -5.83 -8.83
N ASP A 53 -8.53 -6.65 -9.86
CA ASP A 53 -9.40 -7.79 -10.12
C ASP A 53 -8.87 -9.00 -9.34
N VAL A 54 -9.79 -9.72 -8.69
CA VAL A 54 -9.46 -10.98 -8.03
C VAL A 54 -9.68 -12.09 -9.05
N PRO A 55 -8.73 -13.02 -9.25
CA PRO A 55 -8.94 -14.11 -10.20
C PRO A 55 -10.20 -14.90 -9.84
N PRO A 56 -10.97 -15.35 -10.84
CA PRO A 56 -12.23 -16.04 -10.61
C PRO A 56 -11.98 -17.32 -9.80
N GLN A 57 -12.84 -17.58 -8.83
CA GLN A 57 -12.76 -18.75 -7.96
C GLN A 57 -14.02 -19.60 -8.07
N GLU A 58 -13.83 -20.92 -8.09
CA GLU A 58 -14.93 -21.88 -8.01
C GLU A 58 -15.29 -22.11 -6.54
N ILE A 59 -16.54 -21.80 -6.19
CA ILE A 59 -17.08 -22.02 -4.86
C ILE A 59 -18.31 -22.93 -4.94
N LEU A 60 -18.52 -23.73 -3.89
CA LEU A 60 -19.72 -24.53 -3.73
C LEU A 60 -20.78 -23.69 -3.02
N SER A 61 -21.90 -23.42 -3.69
CA SER A 61 -23.02 -22.74 -3.08
C SER A 61 -23.69 -23.61 -2.01
N ARG A 62 -24.53 -23.01 -1.18
CA ARG A 62 -25.34 -23.74 -0.18
C ARG A 62 -26.28 -24.78 -0.82
N ASP A 63 -26.64 -24.56 -2.08
CA ASP A 63 -27.51 -25.45 -2.86
C ASP A 63 -26.71 -26.56 -3.56
N SER A 64 -25.45 -26.77 -3.19
CA SER A 64 -24.55 -27.78 -3.77
C SER A 64 -24.29 -27.60 -5.27
N VAL A 65 -24.35 -26.36 -5.75
CA VAL A 65 -24.02 -26.00 -7.14
C VAL A 65 -22.65 -25.32 -7.18
N THR A 66 -21.81 -25.70 -8.13
CA THR A 66 -20.52 -25.05 -8.39
C THR A 66 -20.75 -23.76 -9.17
N VAL A 67 -20.37 -22.63 -8.59
CA VAL A 67 -20.47 -21.32 -9.23
C VAL A 67 -19.08 -20.70 -9.29
N SER A 68 -18.74 -20.08 -10.43
CA SER A 68 -17.55 -19.26 -10.57
C SER A 68 -17.91 -17.81 -10.23
N VAL A 69 -17.23 -17.23 -9.25
CA VAL A 69 -17.45 -15.84 -8.84
C VAL A 69 -16.22 -15.02 -9.17
N ASP A 70 -16.46 -13.87 -9.81
CA ASP A 70 -15.48 -12.82 -10.07
C ASP A 70 -15.81 -11.60 -9.21
N ALA A 71 -14.79 -10.86 -8.78
CA ALA A 71 -14.93 -9.69 -7.93
C ALA A 71 -13.83 -8.65 -8.17
N VAL A 72 -14.22 -7.38 -8.09
CA VAL A 72 -13.32 -6.23 -8.17
C VAL A 72 -13.26 -5.54 -6.82
N VAL A 73 -12.05 -5.35 -6.30
CA VAL A 73 -11.83 -4.70 -4.98
C VAL A 73 -11.30 -3.29 -5.19
N TYR A 74 -11.98 -2.31 -4.59
CA TYR A 74 -11.56 -0.92 -4.54
C TYR A 74 -11.04 -0.59 -3.14
N PHE A 75 -9.80 -0.14 -3.05
CA PHE A 75 -9.23 0.26 -1.76
C PHE A 75 -8.38 1.53 -1.90
N ARG A 76 -8.23 2.25 -0.79
CA ARG A 76 -7.32 3.39 -0.67
C ARG A 76 -6.56 3.31 0.64
N ILE A 77 -5.35 3.85 0.66
CA ILE A 77 -4.51 3.85 1.86
C ILE A 77 -4.95 5.00 2.77
N SER A 78 -5.36 4.68 4.00
CA SER A 78 -5.74 5.69 5.00
C SER A 78 -4.54 6.30 5.70
N ASN A 79 -3.53 5.48 6.02
CA ASN A 79 -2.30 5.91 6.67
C ASN A 79 -1.08 5.25 6.01
N ALA A 80 -0.31 6.05 5.29
CA ALA A 80 0.89 5.59 4.59
C ALA A 80 1.98 5.05 5.54
N THR A 81 2.10 5.61 6.74
CA THR A 81 3.09 5.16 7.73
C THR A 81 2.84 3.70 8.11
N VAL A 82 1.59 3.41 8.49
CA VAL A 82 1.16 2.08 8.94
C VAL A 82 1.21 1.08 7.79
N ALA A 83 0.80 1.49 6.58
CA ALA A 83 0.82 0.63 5.40
C ALA A 83 2.23 0.14 5.03
N VAL A 84 3.26 0.98 5.23
CA VAL A 84 4.66 0.62 4.95
C VAL A 84 5.35 -0.03 6.14
N SER A 85 4.98 0.30 7.38
CA SER A 85 5.63 -0.25 8.57
C SER A 85 5.12 -1.62 8.98
N ASN A 86 3.82 -1.89 8.80
CA ASN A 86 3.20 -3.09 9.35
C ASN A 86 3.15 -4.26 8.37
N VAL A 87 3.23 -3.99 7.07
CA VAL A 87 3.12 -5.00 6.02
C VAL A 87 4.22 -4.77 5.00
N GLU A 88 4.93 -5.84 4.62
CA GLU A 88 5.99 -5.78 3.61
C GLU A 88 5.46 -5.35 2.24
N ASP A 89 4.39 -6.01 1.78
CA ASP A 89 3.64 -5.64 0.58
C ASP A 89 2.14 -5.63 0.90
N TYR A 90 1.61 -4.43 1.13
CA TYR A 90 0.18 -4.23 1.39
C TYR A 90 -0.68 -4.66 0.21
N GLY A 91 -0.22 -4.46 -1.04
CA GLY A 91 -1.00 -4.82 -2.23
C GLY A 91 -1.15 -6.32 -2.38
N ARG A 92 -0.07 -7.07 -2.20
CA ARG A 92 -0.11 -8.55 -2.21
C ARG A 92 -0.93 -9.10 -1.05
N SER A 93 -0.76 -8.55 0.15
CA SER A 93 -1.47 -9.02 1.34
C SER A 93 -2.97 -8.81 1.23
N THR A 94 -3.41 -7.64 0.74
CA THR A 94 -4.83 -7.36 0.48
C THR A 94 -5.41 -8.25 -0.62
N ARG A 95 -4.66 -8.55 -1.69
CA ARG A 95 -5.09 -9.51 -2.72
C ARG A 95 -5.31 -10.91 -2.17
N LEU A 96 -4.38 -11.40 -1.35
CA LEU A 96 -4.48 -12.72 -0.73
C LEU A 96 -5.67 -12.77 0.23
N LEU A 97 -5.86 -11.72 1.03
CA LEU A 97 -7.01 -11.63 1.93
C LEU A 97 -8.33 -11.60 1.15
N ALA A 98 -8.43 -10.79 0.10
CA ALA A 98 -9.61 -10.77 -0.76
C ALA A 98 -9.90 -12.15 -1.35
N ALA A 99 -8.87 -12.82 -1.88
CA ALA A 99 -8.99 -14.15 -2.43
C ALA A 99 -9.46 -15.19 -1.41
N THR A 100 -8.96 -15.17 -0.18
CA THR A 100 -9.40 -16.10 0.86
C THR A 100 -10.80 -15.77 1.40
N THR A 101 -11.17 -14.49 1.46
CA THR A 101 -12.52 -14.08 1.85
C THR A 101 -13.59 -14.41 0.81
N LEU A 102 -13.26 -14.45 -0.48
CA LEU A 102 -14.19 -14.90 -1.52
C LEU A 102 -14.44 -16.40 -1.48
N ARG A 103 -13.47 -17.17 -0.98
CA ARG A 103 -13.56 -18.63 -0.89
C ARG A 103 -14.44 -19.10 0.27
N ASN A 104 -14.48 -18.34 1.36
CA ASN A 104 -15.14 -18.70 2.62
C ASN A 104 -16.57 -18.18 2.68
#